data_AF-A0A8R2BB75-F1
#
_entry.id   AF-A0A8R2BB75-F1
#
_cell.length_a   1.000
_cell.length_b   1.000
_cell.length_c   1.000
_cell.angle_alpha   90.00
_cell.angle_beta   90.00
_cell.angle_gamma   90.00
#
_symmetry.space_group_name_H-M   'P 1'
#
loop_
_entity.id
_entity.type
_entity.pdbx_description
1 polymer ?
#
loop_
_entity_poly.entity_id
_entity_poly.type
_entity_poly.pdbx_seq_one_letter_code
_entity_poly.pdbx_strand_id
1 'polypeptide(L)'
;CASGYQPYKDLDIYGTDSMKKYRGQTMGSLEPHIFAVAEQAFNKMEIENNNQSIIVSGESGAGKTVSAKYAMRYLAFRSKSKTETENEKKVLASNPIMEAIGNAKTTINDNSSRFGKYIELHFNDRNHITGVSMQTYLLEKSRVVHQASHERNYHIFYQLYSSRNMFPQLKLGDSDKYNYLNSLQISDNDSQSINET
;
A
#
# COMPACT_ATOMS: atom_id res chain seq x y z
N CYS A 1 8.67 -18.00 -4.78
CA CYS A 1 9.25 -16.78 -4.18
C CYS A 1 9.88 -15.95 -5.29
N ALA A 2 9.39 -14.75 -5.55
CA ALA A 2 10.09 -13.76 -6.35
C ALA A 2 10.70 -12.76 -5.37
N SER A 3 12.03 -12.61 -5.37
CA SER A 3 12.73 -11.61 -4.56
C SER A 3 12.52 -10.23 -5.18
N GLY A 4 11.53 -9.48 -4.69
CA GLY A 4 11.31 -8.09 -5.07
C GLY A 4 12.29 -7.20 -4.29
N TYR A 5 13.33 -6.71 -4.95
CA TYR A 5 14.11 -5.58 -4.45
C TYR A 5 13.38 -4.30 -4.82
N GLN A 6 13.38 -3.27 -3.96
CA GLN A 6 12.81 -1.97 -4.28
C GLN A 6 13.89 -1.12 -4.99
N PRO A 7 13.88 -0.99 -6.33
CA PRO A 7 14.70 0.01 -6.98
C PRO A 7 14.09 1.36 -6.59
N TYR A 8 14.86 2.22 -5.92
CA TYR A 8 14.46 3.62 -5.66
C TYR A 8 14.49 4.46 -6.96
N LYS A 9 14.05 3.88 -8.09
CA LYS A 9 14.00 4.42 -9.45
C LYS A 9 12.83 3.78 -10.19
N ASP A 10 12.12 4.58 -10.98
CA ASP A 10 11.10 4.06 -11.88
C ASP A 10 11.76 3.23 -12.97
N LEU A 11 11.37 1.96 -13.04
CA LEU A 11 11.79 1.02 -14.08
C LEU A 11 10.65 0.85 -15.08
N ASP A 12 10.96 0.89 -16.37
CA ASP A 12 10.01 0.67 -17.48
C ASP A 12 9.64 -0.82 -17.66
N ILE A 13 9.52 -1.55 -16.55
CA ILE A 13 9.17 -2.98 -16.53
C ILE A 13 7.71 -3.22 -16.12
N TYR A 14 7.01 -2.17 -15.69
CA TYR A 14 5.64 -2.26 -15.18
C TYR A 14 4.58 -1.71 -16.15
N GLY A 15 4.97 -1.40 -17.38
CA GLY A 15 4.07 -0.91 -18.43
C GLY A 15 3.11 -1.99 -18.96
N THR A 16 2.13 -1.55 -19.75
CA THR A 16 1.15 -2.45 -20.42
C THR A 16 1.82 -3.46 -21.34
N ASP A 17 2.96 -3.14 -21.94
CA ASP A 17 3.68 -4.05 -22.85
C ASP A 17 4.31 -5.20 -22.08
N SER A 18 4.85 -4.94 -20.89
CA SER A 18 5.25 -6.00 -19.96
C SER A 18 4.05 -6.85 -19.55
N MET A 19 2.90 -6.27 -19.23
CA MET A 19 1.71 -7.05 -18.86
C MET A 19 1.25 -7.98 -20.00
N LYS A 20 1.25 -7.49 -21.24
CA LYS A 20 0.97 -8.30 -22.43
C LYS A 20 1.99 -9.42 -22.61
N LYS A 21 3.28 -9.15 -22.36
CA LYS A 21 4.37 -10.14 -22.47
C LYS A 21 4.17 -11.32 -21.52
N TYR A 22 3.76 -11.06 -20.27
CA TYR A 22 3.54 -12.12 -19.26
C TYR A 22 2.20 -12.85 -19.40
N ARG A 23 1.23 -12.29 -20.15
CA ARG A 23 -0.10 -12.90 -20.31
C ARG A 23 -0.02 -14.23 -21.04
N GLY A 24 -0.64 -15.27 -20.48
CA GLY A 24 -0.68 -16.63 -21.01
C GLY A 24 0.63 -17.39 -20.87
N GLN A 25 1.62 -16.84 -20.18
CA GLN A 25 2.93 -17.47 -20.02
C GLN A 25 2.98 -18.37 -18.79
N THR A 26 3.66 -19.50 -18.92
CA THR A 26 3.92 -20.41 -17.80
C THR A 26 4.98 -19.83 -16.86
N MET A 27 4.81 -20.01 -15.55
CA MET A 27 5.82 -19.61 -14.57
C MET A 27 7.19 -20.22 -14.91
N GLY A 28 8.23 -19.39 -15.01
CA GLY A 28 9.58 -19.80 -15.38
C GLY A 28 9.90 -19.76 -16.88
N SER A 29 8.94 -19.47 -17.76
CA SER A 29 9.23 -19.25 -19.19
C SER A 29 9.83 -17.87 -19.49
N LEU A 30 9.61 -16.91 -18.59
CA LEU A 30 10.14 -15.56 -18.64
C LEU A 30 10.90 -15.22 -17.35
N GLU A 31 11.62 -14.11 -17.38
CA GLU A 31 12.33 -13.57 -16.22
C GLU A 31 11.42 -13.42 -14.99
N PRO A 32 11.97 -13.57 -13.77
CA PRO A 32 11.19 -13.41 -12.55
C PRO A 32 10.53 -12.03 -12.46
N HIS A 33 9.20 -12.01 -12.35
CA HIS A 33 8.43 -10.78 -12.25
C HIS A 33 7.15 -10.97 -11.46
N ILE A 34 6.65 -9.90 -10.81
CA ILE A 34 5.40 -9.94 -10.05
C ILE A 34 4.19 -10.31 -10.94
N PHE A 35 4.25 -9.94 -12.23
CA PHE A 35 3.25 -10.31 -13.23
C PHE A 35 3.22 -11.82 -13.49
N ALA A 36 4.35 -12.52 -13.43
CA ALA A 36 4.36 -13.98 -13.57
C ALA A 36 3.65 -14.67 -12.39
N VAL A 37 3.82 -14.15 -11.17
CA VAL A 37 3.12 -14.64 -9.97
C VAL A 37 1.61 -14.38 -10.08
N ALA A 38 1.23 -13.17 -10.50
CA ALA A 38 -0.17 -12.80 -10.70
C ALA A 38 -0.83 -13.62 -11.83
N GLU A 39 -0.12 -13.87 -12.93
CA GLU A 39 -0.60 -14.73 -14.02
C GLU A 39 -0.80 -16.17 -13.58
N GLN A 40 0.16 -16.72 -12.82
CA GLN A 40 0.03 -18.06 -12.27
C GLN A 40 -1.19 -18.18 -11.35
N ALA A 41 -1.41 -17.20 -10.48
CA ALA A 41 -2.59 -17.16 -9.61
C ALA A 41 -3.88 -17.06 -10.43
N PHE A 42 -3.95 -16.15 -11.42
CA PHE A 42 -5.13 -16.00 -12.26
C PHE A 42 -5.45 -17.29 -13.04
N ASN A 43 -4.44 -17.92 -13.66
CA ASN A 43 -4.64 -19.14 -14.43
C ASN A 43 -5.08 -20.31 -13.55
N LYS A 44 -4.54 -20.44 -12.32
CA LYS A 44 -5.00 -21.44 -11.36
C LYS A 44 -6.45 -21.20 -10.92
N MET A 45 -6.81 -19.95 -10.65
CA MET A 45 -8.20 -19.58 -10.33
C MET A 45 -9.15 -19.94 -11.48
N GLU A 46 -8.78 -19.64 -12.72
CA GLU A 46 -9.58 -19.91 -13.92
C GLU A 46 -9.74 -21.41 -14.22
N ILE A 47 -8.68 -22.21 -14.04
CA ILE A 47 -8.67 -23.65 -14.36
C ILE A 47 -9.27 -24.48 -13.22
N GLU A 48 -8.88 -24.20 -11.97
CA GLU A 48 -9.24 -25.00 -10.80
C GLU A 48 -10.54 -24.52 -10.13
N ASN A 49 -11.06 -23.35 -10.53
CA ASN A 49 -12.22 -22.68 -9.92
C ASN A 49 -12.09 -22.55 -8.39
N ASN A 50 -10.89 -22.20 -7.92
CA ASN A 50 -10.56 -22.08 -6.51
C ASN A 50 -9.93 -20.72 -6.18
N ASN A 51 -10.22 -20.19 -5.00
CA ASN A 51 -9.70 -18.92 -4.50
C ASN A 51 -8.18 -18.97 -4.34
N GLN A 52 -7.50 -17.88 -4.70
CA GLN A 52 -6.05 -17.78 -4.67
C GLN A 52 -5.60 -16.65 -3.74
N SER A 53 -4.43 -16.82 -3.13
CA SER A 53 -3.82 -15.79 -2.28
C SER A 53 -2.40 -15.48 -2.71
N ILE A 54 -2.11 -14.19 -2.91
CA ILE A 54 -0.75 -13.69 -3.11
C ILE A 54 -0.29 -13.06 -1.80
N ILE A 55 0.70 -13.66 -1.15
CA ILE A 55 1.26 -13.17 0.11
C ILE A 55 2.56 -12.43 -0.19
N VAL A 56 2.61 -11.15 0.18
CA VAL A 56 3.80 -10.30 0.02
C VAL A 56 4.39 -10.03 1.40
N SER A 57 5.50 -10.69 1.70
CA SER A 57 6.22 -10.58 2.98
C SER A 57 7.60 -9.95 2.78
N GLY A 58 8.15 -9.35 3.83
CA GLY A 58 9.46 -8.71 3.81
C GLY A 58 9.58 -7.65 4.90
N GLU A 59 10.80 -7.16 5.12
CA GLU A 59 11.08 -6.10 6.08
C GLU A 59 10.41 -4.77 5.70
N SER A 60 10.34 -3.84 6.66
CA SER A 60 9.85 -2.48 6.42
C SER A 60 10.68 -1.82 5.31
N GLY A 61 10.03 -1.23 4.30
CA GLY A 61 10.74 -0.64 3.16
C GLY A 61 11.17 -1.60 2.04
N ALA A 62 10.86 -2.91 2.14
CA ALA A 62 11.22 -3.89 1.10
C ALA A 62 10.35 -3.84 -0.18
N GLY A 63 9.54 -2.81 -0.40
CA GLY A 63 8.67 -2.72 -1.59
C GLY A 63 7.39 -3.59 -1.56
N LYS A 64 6.93 -4.01 -0.38
CA LYS A 64 5.71 -4.84 -0.24
C LYS A 64 4.48 -4.19 -0.86
N THR A 65 4.20 -2.94 -0.51
CA THR A 65 3.04 -2.18 -1.00
C THR A 65 3.11 -1.97 -2.51
N VAL A 66 4.30 -1.68 -3.03
CA VAL A 66 4.55 -1.51 -4.47
C VAL A 66 4.30 -2.83 -5.22
N SER A 67 4.78 -3.95 -4.69
CA SER A 67 4.58 -5.27 -5.28
C SER A 67 3.10 -5.67 -5.29
N ALA A 68 2.39 -5.45 -4.18
CA ALA A 68 0.95 -5.69 -4.11
C ALA A 68 0.17 -4.82 -5.11
N LYS A 69 0.53 -3.53 -5.26
CA LYS A 69 -0.06 -2.62 -6.25
C LYS A 69 0.08 -3.16 -7.67
N TYR A 70 1.28 -3.60 -8.06
CA TYR A 70 1.50 -4.13 -9.41
C TYR A 70 0.82 -5.49 -9.65
N ALA A 71 0.74 -6.36 -8.64
CA ALA A 71 -0.03 -7.60 -8.74
C ALA A 71 -1.52 -7.31 -8.99
N MET A 72 -2.13 -6.38 -8.24
CA MET A 72 -3.52 -5.98 -8.44
C MET A 72 -3.77 -5.38 -9.82
N ARG A 73 -2.88 -4.48 -10.28
CA ARG A 73 -2.98 -3.86 -11.61
C ARG A 73 -2.93 -4.92 -12.73
N TYR A 74 -2.09 -5.94 -12.57
CA TYR A 74 -2.01 -7.05 -13.52
C TYR A 74 -3.30 -7.88 -13.54
N LEU A 75 -3.87 -8.20 -12.38
CA LEU A 75 -5.12 -8.95 -12.27
C LEU A 75 -6.31 -8.17 -12.88
N ALA A 76 -6.33 -6.84 -12.70
CA ALA A 76 -7.29 -5.96 -13.36
C ALA A 76 -7.16 -5.98 -14.88
N PHE A 77 -5.93 -5.88 -15.41
CA PHE A 77 -5.65 -6.03 -16.84
C PHE A 77 -6.08 -7.41 -17.37
N ARG A 78 -5.80 -8.49 -16.65
CA ARG A 78 -6.16 -9.87 -17.07
C ARG A 78 -7.67 -10.12 -17.08
N SER A 79 -8.40 -9.45 -16.22
CA SER A 79 -9.86 -9.52 -16.12
C SER A 79 -10.60 -8.97 -17.35
N LYS A 80 -9.92 -8.33 -18.33
CA LYS A 80 -10.52 -7.74 -19.55
C LYS A 80 -11.74 -6.84 -19.29
N SER A 81 -11.94 -6.38 -18.07
CA SER A 81 -13.12 -5.59 -17.74
C SER A 81 -12.95 -4.21 -18.36
N LYS A 82 -13.90 -3.75 -19.18
CA LYS A 82 -13.93 -2.35 -19.65
C LYS A 82 -14.05 -1.35 -18.49
N THR A 83 -14.45 -1.82 -17.29
CA THR A 83 -14.35 -1.07 -16.03
C THR A 83 -12.96 -1.15 -15.40
N GLU A 84 -11.92 -1.36 -16.23
CA GLU A 84 -10.46 -1.46 -15.95
C GLU A 84 -9.91 -0.36 -15.03
N THR A 85 -10.71 0.64 -14.67
CA THR A 85 -10.25 1.89 -14.09
C THR A 85 -10.93 2.27 -12.77
N GLU A 86 -12.19 1.96 -12.50
CA GLU A 86 -12.82 2.53 -11.30
C GLU A 86 -12.51 1.79 -10.01
N ASN A 87 -12.60 0.46 -10.01
CA ASN A 87 -12.39 -0.34 -8.80
C ASN A 87 -10.92 -0.33 -8.35
N GLU A 88 -9.98 -0.43 -9.30
CA GLU A 88 -8.55 -0.24 -9.02
C GLU A 88 -8.29 1.18 -8.49
N LYS A 89 -8.81 2.22 -9.15
CA LYS A 89 -8.64 3.61 -8.68
C LYS A 89 -9.17 3.81 -7.27
N LYS A 90 -10.32 3.24 -6.91
CA LYS A 90 -10.89 3.35 -5.55
C LYS A 90 -9.97 2.70 -4.51
N VAL A 91 -9.44 1.51 -4.80
CA VAL A 91 -8.50 0.82 -3.89
C VAL A 91 -7.20 1.60 -3.76
N LEU A 92 -6.65 2.10 -4.87
CA LEU A 92 -5.44 2.91 -4.85
C LEU A 92 -5.66 4.26 -4.16
N ALA A 93 -6.82 4.89 -4.34
CA ALA A 93 -7.21 6.13 -3.68
C ALA A 93 -7.43 5.97 -2.17
N SER A 94 -7.67 4.75 -1.68
CA SER A 94 -7.72 4.47 -0.25
C SER A 94 -6.33 4.45 0.41
N ASN A 95 -5.26 4.25 -0.36
CA ASN A 95 -3.90 4.14 0.20
C ASN A 95 -3.48 5.38 0.98
N PRO A 96 -3.60 6.63 0.47
CA PRO A 96 -3.20 7.81 1.24
C PRO A 96 -3.92 7.91 2.58
N ILE A 97 -5.22 7.57 2.63
CA ILE A 97 -6.00 7.57 3.87
C ILE A 97 -5.45 6.51 4.83
N MET A 98 -5.22 5.30 4.33
CA MET A 98 -4.69 4.18 5.11
C MET A 98 -3.26 4.44 5.62
N GLU A 99 -2.44 5.12 4.83
CA GLU A 99 -1.10 5.53 5.23
C GLU A 99 -1.15 6.63 6.28
N ALA A 100 -2.05 7.61 6.15
CA ALA A 100 -2.22 8.66 7.15
C ALA A 100 -2.58 8.09 8.54
N ILE A 101 -3.55 7.16 8.59
CA ILE A 101 -4.07 6.63 9.87
C ILE A 101 -3.32 5.39 10.38
N GLY A 102 -2.53 4.73 9.53
CA GLY A 102 -1.94 3.41 9.81
C GLY A 102 -0.42 3.34 9.64
N ASN A 103 0.22 4.37 9.07
CA ASN A 103 1.67 4.45 8.98
C ASN A 103 2.23 5.46 9.99
N ALA A 104 3.46 5.20 10.41
CA ALA A 104 4.21 6.08 11.30
C ALA A 104 5.69 6.01 10.98
N LYS A 105 6.43 7.04 11.42
CA LYS A 105 7.89 7.04 11.41
C LYS A 105 8.43 6.15 12.52
N THR A 106 9.28 5.20 12.15
CA THR A 106 10.11 4.41 13.06
C THR A 106 11.58 4.81 12.90
N THR A 107 12.46 4.21 13.69
CA THR A 107 13.92 4.43 13.59
C THR A 107 14.52 4.03 12.23
N ILE A 108 13.84 3.15 11.48
CA ILE A 108 14.37 2.54 10.24
C ILE A 108 13.57 2.96 9.00
N ASN A 109 12.30 3.37 9.15
CA ASN A 109 11.45 3.74 8.02
C ASN A 109 10.51 4.89 8.41
N ASP A 110 10.58 5.99 7.66
CA ASP A 110 9.74 7.17 7.87
C ASP A 110 8.25 6.93 7.55
N ASN A 111 7.93 5.93 6.73
CA ASN A 111 6.55 5.56 6.35
C ASN A 111 6.27 4.07 6.60
N SER A 112 6.50 3.60 7.84
CA SER A 112 6.30 2.20 8.21
C SER A 112 4.82 1.90 8.46
N SER A 113 4.23 0.97 7.70
CA SER A 113 2.88 0.47 7.99
C SER A 113 2.86 -0.33 9.29
N ARG A 114 1.99 0.07 10.21
CA ARG A 114 1.82 -0.56 11.53
C ARG A 114 0.51 -1.35 11.63
N PHE A 115 0.06 -1.88 10.50
CA PHE A 115 -1.10 -2.75 10.34
C PHE A 115 -0.86 -3.70 9.14
N GLY A 116 -1.49 -4.86 9.18
CA GLY A 116 -1.61 -5.75 8.03
C GLY A 116 -2.79 -5.34 7.15
N LYS A 117 -2.62 -5.46 5.83
CA LYS A 117 -3.64 -5.15 4.84
C LYS A 117 -3.94 -6.38 3.99
N TYR A 118 -5.21 -6.75 3.90
CA TYR A 118 -5.70 -7.82 3.06
C TYR A 118 -6.71 -7.26 2.08
N ILE A 119 -6.49 -7.50 0.78
CA ILE A 119 -7.37 -7.04 -0.29
C ILE A 119 -7.89 -8.26 -1.02
N GLU A 120 -9.20 -8.33 -1.16
CA GLU A 120 -9.91 -9.38 -1.89
C GLU A 120 -10.42 -8.82 -3.20
N LEU A 121 -10.01 -9.40 -4.31
CA LEU A 121 -10.57 -9.12 -5.63
C LEU A 121 -11.61 -10.20 -5.94
N HIS A 122 -12.86 -9.80 -6.13
CA HIS A 122 -13.95 -10.72 -6.44
C HIS A 122 -14.11 -10.85 -7.94
N PHE A 123 -14.08 -12.08 -8.45
CA PHE A 123 -14.29 -12.40 -9.86
C PHE A 123 -15.62 -13.13 -10.05
N ASN A 124 -16.29 -12.92 -11.18
CA ASN A 124 -17.42 -13.75 -11.59
C ASN A 124 -16.96 -14.96 -12.41
N ASP A 125 -17.90 -15.82 -12.80
CA ASP A 125 -17.66 -17.01 -13.63
C ASP A 125 -17.06 -16.73 -15.03
N ARG A 126 -17.03 -15.46 -15.45
CA ARG A 126 -16.37 -15.00 -16.69
C ARG A 126 -14.99 -14.41 -16.42
N ASN A 127 -14.46 -14.60 -15.22
CA ASN A 127 -13.19 -14.06 -14.73
C ASN A 127 -13.11 -12.53 -14.81
N HIS A 128 -14.26 -11.85 -14.67
CA HIS A 128 -14.32 -10.40 -14.58
C HIS A 128 -14.40 -9.94 -13.12
N ILE A 129 -13.65 -8.90 -12.77
CA ILE A 129 -13.73 -8.28 -11.45
C ILE A 129 -15.12 -7.67 -11.26
N THR A 130 -15.82 -8.11 -10.22
CA THR A 130 -17.14 -7.62 -9.81
C THR A 130 -17.07 -6.70 -8.60
N GLY A 131 -16.03 -6.82 -7.78
CA GLY A 131 -15.86 -6.00 -6.59
C GLY A 131 -14.49 -6.13 -5.96
N VAL A 132 -14.21 -5.24 -5.01
CA VAL A 132 -13.01 -5.29 -4.18
C VAL A 132 -13.37 -5.06 -2.73
N SER A 133 -12.89 -5.91 -1.84
CA SER A 133 -12.98 -5.79 -0.38
C SER A 133 -11.59 -5.55 0.20
N MET A 134 -11.50 -4.80 1.29
CA MET A 134 -10.25 -4.57 2.01
C MET A 134 -10.50 -4.74 3.50
N GLN A 135 -9.68 -5.58 4.13
CA GLN A 135 -9.65 -5.80 5.57
C GLN A 135 -8.28 -5.39 6.13
N THR A 136 -8.30 -4.89 7.36
CA THR A 136 -7.10 -4.47 8.08
C THR A 136 -6.96 -5.33 9.33
N TYR A 137 -5.72 -5.67 9.66
CA TYR A 137 -5.42 -6.53 10.80
C TYR A 137 -4.29 -5.95 11.63
N LEU A 138 -4.24 -6.32 12.90
CA LEU A 138 -3.09 -6.11 13.78
C LEU A 138 -2.56 -4.67 13.80
N LEU A 139 -3.46 -3.68 13.84
CA LEU A 139 -3.08 -2.29 14.07
C LEU A 139 -2.33 -2.18 15.41
N GLU A 140 -1.15 -1.57 15.41
CA GLU A 140 -0.32 -1.37 16.59
C GLU A 140 -0.91 -0.30 17.54
N LYS A 141 -1.95 -0.68 18.29
CA LYS A 141 -2.68 0.23 19.19
C LYS A 141 -1.79 0.93 20.23
N SER A 142 -0.72 0.29 20.70
CA SER A 142 0.22 0.86 21.67
C SER A 142 0.88 2.15 21.15
N ARG A 143 1.07 2.27 19.83
CA ARG A 143 1.69 3.45 19.21
C ARG A 143 0.93 4.74 19.47
N VAL A 144 -0.37 4.67 19.71
CA VAL A 144 -1.19 5.87 19.97
C VAL A 144 -0.75 6.56 21.27
N VAL A 145 -0.39 5.79 22.29
CA VAL A 145 -0.10 6.31 23.64
C VAL A 145 1.39 6.23 24.02
N HIS A 146 2.19 5.50 23.24
CA HIS A 146 3.60 5.31 23.51
C HIS A 146 4.40 5.29 22.22
N GLN A 147 5.50 6.04 22.18
CA GLN A 147 6.47 6.03 21.08
C GLN A 147 7.87 5.92 21.68
N ALA A 148 8.72 5.08 21.07
CA ALA A 148 10.13 5.02 21.44
C ALA A 148 10.88 6.30 21.02
N SER A 149 12.10 6.49 21.52
CA SER A 149 12.95 7.61 21.11
C SER A 149 13.12 7.67 19.60
N HIS A 150 12.99 8.86 19.03
CA HIS A 150 13.05 9.13 17.58
C HIS A 150 11.95 8.47 16.72
N GLU A 151 10.91 7.90 17.33
CA GLU A 151 9.70 7.46 16.63
C GLU A 151 8.56 8.46 16.78
N ARG A 152 7.63 8.43 15.82
CA ARG A 152 6.41 9.24 15.83
C ARG A 152 5.16 8.40 16.05
N ASN A 153 4.08 9.08 16.41
CA ASN A 153 2.73 8.55 16.31
C ASN A 153 2.30 8.43 14.83
N TYR A 154 1.07 8.02 14.57
CA TYR A 154 0.51 7.98 13.21
C TYR A 154 0.52 9.35 12.54
N HIS A 155 0.79 9.37 11.22
CA HIS A 155 0.95 10.60 10.44
C HIS A 155 -0.23 11.55 10.55
N ILE A 156 -1.46 11.02 10.64
CA ILE A 156 -2.69 11.80 10.73
C ILE A 156 -2.66 12.81 11.88
N PHE A 157 -2.03 12.49 13.01
CA PHE A 157 -1.96 13.41 14.13
C PHE A 157 -1.09 14.64 13.84
N TYR A 158 0.00 14.44 13.10
CA TYR A 158 0.92 15.51 12.69
C TYR A 158 0.31 16.35 11.56
N GLN A 159 -0.36 15.70 10.61
CA GLN A 159 -1.12 16.37 9.54
C GLN A 159 -2.26 17.24 10.10
N LEU A 160 -2.96 16.75 11.12
CA LEU A 160 -4.01 17.51 11.81
C LEU A 160 -3.44 18.72 12.57
N TYR A 161 -2.33 18.52 13.27
CA TYR A 161 -1.65 19.58 14.02
C TYR A 161 -1.05 20.67 13.11
N SER A 162 -0.43 20.29 11.99
CA SER A 162 0.08 21.26 11.00
C SER A 162 -1.06 22.06 10.38
N SER A 163 -2.24 21.44 10.21
CA SER A 163 -3.44 22.07 9.65
C SER A 163 -4.31 22.79 10.69
N ARG A 164 -3.84 23.00 11.92
CA ARG A 164 -4.64 23.56 13.05
C ARG A 164 -5.37 24.87 12.72
N ASN A 165 -4.78 25.72 11.89
CA ASN A 165 -5.37 27.00 11.49
C ASN A 165 -6.61 26.83 10.60
N MET A 166 -6.72 25.73 9.86
CA MET A 166 -7.90 25.38 9.06
C MET A 166 -9.04 24.81 9.92
N PHE A 167 -8.73 24.35 11.13
CA PHE A 167 -9.67 23.66 12.02
C PHE A 167 -9.71 24.28 13.42
N PRO A 168 -10.04 25.58 13.57
CA PRO A 168 -10.04 26.27 14.86
C PRO A 168 -10.99 25.63 15.90
N GLN A 169 -12.04 24.96 15.45
CA GLN A 169 -12.98 24.22 16.30
C GLN A 169 -12.34 23.06 17.07
N LEU A 170 -11.20 22.54 16.60
CA LEU A 170 -10.45 21.47 17.27
C LEU A 170 -9.62 22.00 18.44
N LYS A 171 -9.51 23.33 18.60
CA LYS A 171 -8.83 24.01 19.72
C LYS A 171 -7.40 23.50 19.93
N LEU A 172 -6.68 23.27 18.84
CA LEU A 172 -5.33 22.75 18.91
C LEU A 172 -4.35 23.86 19.35
N GLY A 173 -3.87 23.79 20.59
CA GLY A 173 -2.80 24.64 21.14
C GLY A 173 -1.39 24.15 20.80
N ASP A 174 -0.39 24.55 21.59
CA ASP A 174 1.03 24.21 21.35
C ASP A 174 1.33 22.71 21.49
N SER A 175 2.35 22.24 20.76
CA SER A 175 2.72 20.82 20.67
C SER A 175 3.07 20.18 22.00
N ASP A 176 3.69 20.94 22.89
CA ASP A 176 4.19 20.47 24.18
C ASP A 176 3.04 20.10 25.13
N LYS A 177 1.80 20.44 24.76
CA LYS A 177 0.58 20.10 25.49
C LYS A 177 0.05 18.70 25.15
N TYR A 178 0.58 18.02 24.13
CA TYR A 178 0.10 16.71 23.70
C TYR A 178 1.08 15.60 24.04
N ASN A 179 0.81 14.90 25.14
CA ASN A 179 1.60 13.74 25.58
C ASN A 179 1.67 12.59 24.54
N TYR A 180 0.74 12.55 23.59
CA TYR A 180 0.68 11.53 22.53
C TYR A 180 1.43 11.94 21.25
N LEU A 181 1.92 13.18 21.18
CA LEU A 181 2.86 13.62 20.16
C LEU A 181 4.23 13.64 20.82
N ASN A 182 5.01 12.58 20.61
CA ASN A 182 6.42 12.64 20.99
C ASN A 182 7.03 13.89 20.33
N SER A 183 7.82 14.64 21.11
CA SER A 183 8.25 16.02 20.85
C SER A 183 8.47 16.28 19.36
N LEU A 184 7.79 17.30 18.84
CA LEU A 184 7.94 17.80 17.48
C LEU A 184 9.37 18.36 17.27
N GLN A 185 10.38 17.49 17.20
CA GLN A 185 11.62 17.84 16.52
C GLN A 185 11.31 17.84 15.03
N ILE A 186 10.62 18.90 14.60
CA ILE A 186 10.49 19.27 13.19
C ILE A 186 11.90 19.70 12.80
N SER A 187 12.68 18.79 12.23
CA SER A 187 13.84 19.19 11.46
C SER A 187 13.33 19.91 10.22
N ASP A 188 13.89 21.08 9.90
CA ASP A 188 13.47 21.96 8.79
C ASP A 188 13.35 21.27 7.41
N ASN A 189 13.88 20.05 7.26
CA ASN A 189 13.74 19.21 6.07
C ASN A 189 12.35 18.56 5.89
N ASP A 190 11.50 18.48 6.93
CA ASP A 190 10.17 17.84 6.83
C ASP A 190 9.11 18.73 6.18
N SER A 191 9.40 20.02 5.96
CA SER A 191 8.50 20.95 5.26
C SER A 191 8.34 20.64 3.76
N GLN A 192 9.28 19.88 3.18
CA GLN A 192 9.21 19.44 1.78
C GLN A 192 8.48 18.10 1.62
N SER A 193 8.58 17.17 2.58
CA SER A 193 7.92 15.86 2.49
C SER A 193 6.42 15.90 2.79
N ILE A 194 5.95 16.90 3.56
CA ILE A 194 4.53 17.07 3.91
C ILE A 194 3.70 17.63 2.75
N ASN A 195 4.31 18.31 1.78
CA ASN A 195 3.62 18.93 0.64
C ASN A 195 3.60 18.05 -0.63
N GLU A 196 4.18 16.84 -0.59
CA GLU A 196 4.27 15.94 -1.75
C GLU A 196 3.44 14.64 -1.62
N THR A 197 2.51 14.56 -0.67
CA THR A 197 1.54 13.45 -0.56
C THR A 197 0.11 13.95 -0.73
#